data_AF-A0A931YY75-F1
#
_entry.id   AF-A0A931YY75-F1
#
_cell.length_a   1.000
_cell.length_b   1.000
_cell.length_c   1.000
_cell.angle_alpha   90.00
_cell.angle_beta   90.00
_cell.angle_gamma   90.00
#
_symmetry.space_group_name_H-M   'P 1'
#
loop_
_entity.id
_entity.type
_entity.pdbx_description
1 polymer ?
#
loop_
_entity_poly.entity_id
_entity_poly.type
_entity_poly.pdbx_seq_one_letter_code
_entity_poly.pdbx_strand_id
1 'polypeptide(L)'
;MANITPFHLMKWIDDNKAHFSGPVANKEVFPESEFIYQIVRGPNARNDFHIDPGDEIFFQLEGDIVVRVIDEHGTMRDLPVREGEVMLCRAGTPHSPVRPPDTWGLVIERKRRPDELDRLAWFCEGCGARLHEATFSCANIETELREVIQRFNASEALRTCTTCGAVLPVPAGA
;
A
#
# COMPACT_ATOMS: atom_id res chain seq x y z
N MET A 1 6.18 -24.09 -21.42
CA MET A 1 7.26 -23.17 -21.03
C MET A 1 6.60 -21.85 -20.68
N ALA A 2 6.94 -21.23 -19.55
CA ALA A 2 6.50 -19.87 -19.26
C ALA A 2 6.94 -18.92 -20.39
N ASN A 3 6.14 -17.87 -20.65
CA ASN A 3 6.47 -16.88 -21.67
C ASN A 3 7.71 -16.10 -21.23
N ILE A 4 8.84 -16.31 -21.91
CA ILE A 4 10.12 -15.64 -21.64
C ILE A 4 10.36 -14.43 -22.55
N THR A 5 9.35 -14.02 -23.32
CA THR A 5 9.48 -12.94 -24.30
C THR A 5 9.52 -11.60 -23.57
N PRO A 6 10.58 -10.78 -23.73
CA PRO A 6 10.59 -9.45 -23.16
C PRO A 6 9.56 -8.55 -23.84
N PHE A 7 9.01 -7.59 -23.09
CA PHE A 7 8.13 -6.56 -23.64
C PHE A 7 8.47 -5.19 -23.05
N HIS A 8 8.00 -4.13 -23.71
CA HIS A 8 8.22 -2.76 -23.26
C HIS A 8 7.20 -2.40 -22.16
N LEU A 9 7.67 -2.24 -20.92
CA LEU A 9 6.80 -2.00 -19.77
C LEU A 9 5.89 -0.78 -19.95
N MET A 10 6.42 0.37 -20.38
CA MET A 10 5.57 1.57 -20.54
C MET A 10 4.47 1.39 -21.58
N LYS A 11 4.74 0.62 -22.65
CA LYS A 11 3.71 0.31 -23.65
C LYS A 11 2.64 -0.61 -23.04
N TRP A 12 3.05 -1.59 -22.24
CA TRP A 12 2.10 -2.44 -21.51
C TRP A 12 1.24 -1.60 -20.55
N ILE A 13 1.82 -0.63 -19.84
CA ILE A 13 1.09 0.29 -18.97
C ILE A 13 0.04 1.06 -19.79
N ASP A 14 0.45 1.67 -20.90
CA ASP A 14 -0.44 2.39 -21.81
C ASP A 14 -1.61 1.53 -22.31
N ASP A 15 -1.31 0.30 -22.75
CA ASP A 15 -2.31 -0.65 -23.25
C ASP A 15 -3.28 -1.11 -22.13
N ASN A 16 -2.86 -1.03 -20.86
CA ASN A 16 -3.63 -1.50 -19.70
C ASN A 16 -4.22 -0.36 -18.85
N LYS A 17 -4.11 0.91 -19.25
CA LYS A 17 -4.56 2.08 -18.46
C LYS A 17 -5.98 1.95 -17.89
N ALA A 18 -6.89 1.36 -18.66
CA ALA A 18 -8.30 1.18 -18.25
C ALA A 18 -8.49 0.21 -17.07
N HIS A 19 -7.49 -0.60 -16.73
CA HIS A 19 -7.56 -1.59 -15.65
C HIS A 19 -7.06 -1.06 -14.30
N PHE A 20 -6.44 0.12 -14.26
CA PHE A 20 -6.01 0.76 -13.02
C PHE A 20 -7.17 1.53 -12.39
N SER A 21 -8.08 0.79 -11.78
CA SER A 21 -9.28 1.28 -11.10
C SER A 21 -9.40 0.68 -9.70
N GLY A 22 -10.22 1.27 -8.83
CA GLY A 22 -10.38 0.83 -7.45
C GLY A 22 -9.45 1.55 -6.45
N PRO A 23 -9.49 1.18 -5.16
CA PRO A 23 -8.91 1.97 -4.07
C PRO A 23 -7.37 2.00 -4.09
N VAL A 24 -6.74 0.94 -4.60
CA VAL A 24 -5.27 0.84 -4.75
C VAL A 24 -4.84 1.16 -6.19
N ALA A 25 -5.73 0.99 -7.17
CA ALA A 25 -5.48 1.17 -8.60
C ALA A 25 -4.18 0.50 -9.05
N ASN A 26 -4.00 -0.79 -8.71
CA ASN A 26 -2.85 -1.60 -9.07
C ASN A 26 -3.21 -2.74 -10.05
N LYS A 27 -2.19 -3.28 -10.71
CA LYS A 27 -2.30 -4.46 -11.57
C LYS A 27 -1.01 -5.27 -11.54
N GLU A 28 -1.13 -6.56 -11.23
CA GLU A 28 -0.03 -7.51 -11.33
C GLU A 28 0.28 -7.85 -12.80
N VAL A 29 1.56 -7.83 -13.14
CA VAL A 29 2.06 -8.04 -14.51
C VAL A 29 2.34 -9.51 -14.78
N PHE A 30 2.80 -10.26 -13.76
CA PHE A 30 3.18 -11.67 -13.85
C PHE A 30 2.54 -12.53 -12.73
N PRO A 31 1.21 -12.77 -12.74
CA PRO A 31 0.52 -13.52 -11.68
C PRO A 31 1.08 -14.94 -11.41
N GLU A 32 1.72 -15.53 -12.41
CA GLU A 32 2.36 -16.84 -12.35
C GLU A 32 3.73 -16.86 -11.67
N SER A 33 4.34 -15.69 -11.42
CA SER A 33 5.67 -15.54 -10.84
C SER A 33 5.69 -15.85 -9.33
N GLU A 34 6.86 -16.19 -8.78
CA GLU A 34 7.07 -16.26 -7.32
C GLU A 34 7.14 -14.85 -6.68
N PHE A 35 7.46 -13.84 -7.49
CA PHE A 35 7.45 -12.43 -7.12
C PHE A 35 6.16 -11.78 -7.58
N ILE A 36 5.56 -10.98 -6.70
CA ILE A 36 4.47 -10.08 -7.07
C ILE A 36 5.12 -8.87 -7.73
N TYR A 37 4.94 -8.73 -9.04
CA TYR A 37 5.41 -7.58 -9.80
C TYR A 37 4.18 -6.78 -10.23
N GLN A 38 3.94 -5.64 -9.58
CA GLN A 38 2.73 -4.87 -9.78
C GLN A 38 3.00 -3.43 -10.13
N ILE A 39 2.21 -2.92 -11.08
CA ILE A 39 2.15 -1.49 -11.39
C ILE A 39 1.04 -0.87 -10.58
N VAL A 40 1.29 0.32 -10.03
CA VAL A 40 0.36 1.07 -9.19
C VAL A 40 0.21 2.48 -9.74
N ARG A 41 -1.03 2.96 -9.84
CA ARG A 41 -1.36 4.27 -10.38
C ARG A 41 -1.93 5.19 -9.29
N GLY A 42 -1.61 6.47 -9.34
CA GLY A 42 -2.34 7.50 -8.61
C GLY A 42 -3.53 8.11 -9.40
N PRO A 43 -4.46 8.79 -8.73
CA PRO A 43 -4.43 9.13 -7.31
C PRO A 43 -4.93 8.00 -6.40
N ASN A 44 -4.47 8.00 -5.15
CA ASN A 44 -5.12 7.24 -4.07
C ASN A 44 -5.41 8.13 -2.86
N ALA A 45 -6.38 7.72 -2.05
CA ALA A 45 -6.68 8.34 -0.77
C ALA A 45 -6.75 7.24 0.29
N ARG A 46 -5.76 7.21 1.18
CA ARG A 46 -5.64 6.19 2.22
C ARG A 46 -4.99 6.74 3.48
N ASN A 47 -5.30 6.14 4.62
CA ASN A 47 -4.71 6.46 5.92
C ASN A 47 -4.40 5.19 6.75
N ASP A 48 -4.63 4.02 6.17
CA ASP A 48 -4.16 2.74 6.66
C ASP A 48 -2.66 2.56 6.33
N PHE A 49 -1.96 1.91 7.23
CA PHE A 49 -0.58 1.50 7.10
C PHE A 49 -0.55 -0.01 6.92
N HIS A 50 0.04 -0.45 5.83
CA HIS A 50 0.30 -1.85 5.58
C HIS A 50 1.57 -2.29 6.29
N ILE A 51 1.52 -3.49 6.86
CA ILE A 51 2.64 -4.14 7.53
C ILE A 51 2.82 -5.52 6.88
N ASP A 52 3.69 -5.56 5.87
CA ASP A 52 4.04 -6.78 5.14
C ASP A 52 5.08 -7.62 5.91
N PRO A 53 4.91 -8.94 6.05
CA PRO A 53 5.96 -9.83 6.57
C PRO A 53 7.18 -10.00 5.64
N GLY A 54 7.13 -9.52 4.40
CA GLY A 54 8.22 -9.48 3.42
C GLY A 54 8.72 -8.08 3.14
N ASP A 55 9.87 -8.01 2.48
CA ASP A 55 10.38 -6.75 1.94
C ASP A 55 9.58 -6.34 0.70
N GLU A 56 9.42 -5.02 0.50
CA GLU A 56 8.84 -4.43 -0.70
C GLU A 56 9.83 -3.48 -1.35
N ILE A 57 10.00 -3.61 -2.67
CA ILE A 57 10.83 -2.71 -3.46
C ILE A 57 9.91 -1.78 -4.25
N PHE A 58 10.02 -0.49 -3.97
CA PHE A 58 9.35 0.57 -4.71
C PHE A 58 10.31 1.10 -5.77
N PHE A 59 9.84 1.22 -7.01
CA PHE A 59 10.52 1.97 -8.06
C PHE A 59 9.52 2.94 -8.69
N GLN A 60 9.77 4.24 -8.53
CA GLN A 60 8.85 5.26 -9.00
C GLN A 60 9.12 5.58 -10.49
N LEU A 61 8.16 5.24 -11.36
CA LEU A 61 8.32 5.29 -12.81
C LEU A 61 8.00 6.67 -13.40
N GLU A 62 6.94 7.30 -12.90
CA GLU A 62 6.47 8.62 -13.37
C GLU A 62 5.86 9.41 -12.20
N GLY A 63 6.27 10.67 -12.07
CA GLY A 63 5.85 11.59 -11.02
C GLY A 63 6.33 11.21 -9.61
N ASP A 64 6.11 12.11 -8.65
CA ASP A 64 6.60 11.96 -7.28
C ASP A 64 5.50 11.47 -6.33
N ILE A 65 5.88 10.64 -5.37
CA ILE A 65 5.00 10.16 -4.30
C ILE A 65 5.61 10.40 -2.92
N VAL A 66 4.79 10.18 -1.89
CA VAL A 66 5.26 10.09 -0.50
C VAL A 66 4.90 8.71 0.03
N VAL A 67 5.84 8.02 0.67
CA VAL A 67 5.56 6.86 1.49
C VAL A 67 5.67 7.27 2.95
N ARG A 68 4.52 7.35 3.62
CA ARG A 68 4.48 7.63 5.05
C ARG A 68 4.79 6.35 5.81
N VAL A 69 5.74 6.37 6.73
CA VAL A 69 6.17 5.21 7.50
C VAL A 69 6.15 5.47 8.99
N ILE A 70 6.12 4.40 9.79
CA ILE A 70 6.55 4.43 11.18
C ILE A 70 7.97 3.90 11.23
N ASP A 71 8.92 4.74 11.63
CA ASP A 71 10.34 4.36 11.67
C ASP A 71 10.67 3.41 12.84
N GLU A 72 11.92 2.97 12.93
CA GLU A 72 12.40 2.07 13.99
C GLU A 72 12.28 2.66 15.41
N HIS A 73 12.07 3.97 15.54
CA HIS A 73 11.85 4.67 16.80
C HIS A 73 10.37 4.88 17.12
N GLY A 74 9.45 4.37 16.29
CA GLY A 74 8.02 4.56 16.43
C GLY A 74 7.54 5.95 15.98
N THR A 75 8.36 6.70 15.25
CA THR A 75 8.05 8.05 14.78
C THR A 75 7.51 8.02 13.36
N MET A 76 6.41 8.73 13.13
CA MET A 76 5.83 8.88 11.80
C MET A 76 6.72 9.78 10.93
N ARG A 77 7.07 9.32 9.72
CA ARG A 77 7.85 10.08 8.75
C ARG A 77 7.25 10.00 7.36
N ASP A 78 7.32 11.11 6.64
CA ASP A 78 6.99 11.17 5.22
C ASP A 78 8.29 11.04 4.42
N LEU A 79 8.41 9.96 3.66
CA LEU A 79 9.56 9.70 2.79
C LEU A 79 9.17 10.04 1.34
N PRO A 80 9.72 11.12 0.75
CA PRO A 80 9.57 11.37 -0.68
C PRO A 80 10.23 10.24 -1.47
N VAL A 81 9.54 9.72 -2.48
CA VAL A 81 10.11 8.82 -3.50
C VAL A 81 9.83 9.48 -4.85
N ARG A 82 10.86 10.10 -5.40
CA ARG A 82 10.76 10.88 -6.65
C ARG A 82 10.84 9.99 -7.87
N GLU A 83 10.39 10.52 -9.00
CA GLU A 83 10.56 9.86 -10.30
C GLU A 83 12.00 9.37 -10.50
N GLY A 84 12.15 8.09 -10.86
CA GLY A 84 13.44 7.42 -11.04
C GLY A 84 14.07 6.87 -9.76
N GLU A 85 13.55 7.19 -8.57
CA GLU A 85 14.09 6.71 -7.29
C GLU A 85 13.58 5.29 -6.96
N VAL A 86 14.44 4.53 -6.27
CA VAL A 86 14.15 3.20 -5.75
C VAL A 86 14.23 3.24 -4.22
N MET A 87 13.27 2.61 -3.56
CA MET A 87 13.22 2.50 -2.10
C MET A 87 12.95 1.05 -1.69
N LEU A 88 13.72 0.55 -0.71
CA LEU A 88 13.44 -0.72 -0.04
C LEU A 88 12.65 -0.45 1.24
N CYS A 89 11.39 -0.88 1.28
CA CYS A 89 10.62 -0.97 2.53
C CYS A 89 10.89 -2.34 3.16
N ARG A 90 11.44 -2.35 4.38
CA ARG A 90 11.81 -3.59 5.06
C ARG A 90 10.58 -4.26 5.65
N ALA A 91 10.59 -5.60 5.68
CA ALA A 91 9.61 -6.42 6.33
C ALA A 91 9.24 -5.90 7.73
N GLY A 92 7.94 -5.80 8.00
CA GLY A 92 7.39 -5.35 9.26
C GLY A 92 7.35 -3.83 9.44
N THR A 93 7.83 -3.03 8.48
CA THR A 93 7.73 -1.56 8.53
C THR A 93 6.31 -1.13 8.21
N PRO A 94 5.58 -0.48 9.14
CA PRO A 94 4.28 0.09 8.82
C PRO A 94 4.45 1.22 7.80
N HIS A 95 3.78 1.13 6.66
CA HIS A 95 3.92 2.10 5.58
C HIS A 95 2.58 2.39 4.88
N SER A 96 2.39 3.62 4.42
CA SER A 96 1.19 4.14 3.77
C SER A 96 1.59 4.98 2.55
N PRO A 97 1.58 4.40 1.33
CA PRO A 97 1.93 5.12 0.11
C PRO A 97 0.81 6.09 -0.32
N VAL A 98 1.14 7.38 -0.39
CA VAL A 98 0.28 8.46 -0.89
C VAL A 98 0.70 8.83 -2.30
N ARG A 99 -0.20 8.64 -3.25
CA ARG A 99 0.04 8.79 -4.69
C ARG A 99 -0.83 9.92 -5.24
N PRO A 100 -0.25 11.05 -5.67
CA PRO A 100 -0.98 12.09 -6.40
C PRO A 100 -1.50 11.61 -7.77
N PRO A 101 -2.42 12.35 -8.42
CA PRO A 101 -2.87 12.03 -9.78
C PRO A 101 -1.71 11.90 -10.77
N ASP A 102 -1.90 11.06 -11.79
CA ASP A 102 -0.98 10.88 -12.91
C ASP A 102 0.44 10.42 -12.51
N THR A 103 0.53 9.68 -11.41
CA THR A 103 1.76 9.00 -10.99
C THR A 103 1.72 7.51 -11.32
N TRP A 104 2.89 6.93 -11.62
CA TRP A 104 3.06 5.50 -11.88
C TRP A 104 4.23 4.95 -11.08
N GLY A 105 4.02 3.83 -10.38
CA GLY A 105 5.06 3.13 -9.64
C GLY A 105 5.05 1.64 -9.92
N LEU A 106 6.22 1.03 -9.82
CA LEU A 106 6.42 -0.41 -9.72
C LEU A 106 6.62 -0.76 -8.24
N VAL A 107 5.91 -1.78 -7.77
CA VAL A 107 6.17 -2.43 -6.49
C VAL A 107 6.50 -3.89 -6.76
N ILE A 108 7.59 -4.37 -6.15
CA ILE A 108 7.98 -5.78 -6.16
C ILE A 108 7.90 -6.30 -4.74
N GLU A 109 7.12 -7.36 -4.56
CA GLU A 109 6.98 -8.07 -3.29
C GLU A 109 7.22 -9.56 -3.53
N ARG A 110 7.25 -10.33 -2.44
CA ARG A 110 7.20 -11.79 -2.51
C ARG A 110 5.80 -12.30 -2.18
N LYS A 111 5.43 -13.45 -2.74
CA LYS A 111 4.25 -14.17 -2.26
C LYS A 111 4.43 -14.55 -0.78
N ARG A 112 3.34 -14.44 -0.01
CA ARG A 112 3.33 -14.80 1.41
C ARG A 112 3.51 -16.31 1.57
N ARG A 113 4.22 -16.72 2.61
CA ARG A 113 4.27 -18.12 3.03
C ARG A 113 2.93 -18.52 3.66
N PRO A 114 2.57 -19.82 3.70
CA PRO A 114 1.27 -20.26 4.23
C PRO A 114 0.98 -19.84 5.67
N ASP A 115 2.01 -19.58 6.47
CA ASP A 115 1.97 -19.18 7.88
C ASP A 115 2.07 -17.65 8.08
N GLU A 116 2.22 -16.88 7.01
CA GLU A 116 2.37 -15.43 7.08
C GLU A 116 1.05 -14.72 6.85
N LEU A 117 0.75 -13.76 7.74
CA LEU A 117 -0.42 -12.90 7.65
C LEU A 117 0.02 -11.45 7.54
N ASP A 118 -0.68 -10.72 6.69
CA ASP A 118 -0.54 -9.29 6.55
C ASP A 118 -1.31 -8.57 7.64
N ARG A 119 -0.90 -7.32 7.89
CA ARG A 119 -1.60 -6.47 8.84
C ARG A 119 -1.85 -5.09 8.25
N LEU A 120 -3.01 -4.54 8.61
CA LEU A 120 -3.28 -3.12 8.49
C LEU A 120 -3.27 -2.49 9.88
N ALA A 121 -2.72 -1.29 9.97
CA ALA A 121 -2.75 -0.47 11.17
C ALA A 121 -3.17 0.95 10.86
N TRP A 122 -3.73 1.63 11.86
CA TRP A 122 -4.07 3.05 11.79
C TRP A 122 -3.44 3.79 12.95
N PHE A 123 -3.04 5.03 12.70
CA PHE A 123 -2.35 5.87 13.68
C PHE A 123 -3.04 7.22 13.80
N CYS A 124 -3.01 7.79 15.00
CA CYS A 124 -3.58 9.08 15.28
C CYS A 124 -2.74 10.19 14.65
N GLU A 125 -3.33 11.04 13.80
CA GLU A 125 -2.64 12.18 13.18
C GLU A 125 -2.23 13.27 14.20
N GLY A 126 -2.92 13.36 15.34
CA GLY A 126 -2.60 14.35 16.38
C GLY A 126 -1.39 14.01 17.26
N CYS A 127 -1.16 12.74 17.59
CA CYS A 127 -0.11 12.33 18.54
C CYS A 127 0.69 11.08 18.15
N GLY A 128 0.41 10.46 17.00
CA GLY A 128 1.10 9.27 16.52
C GLY A 128 0.72 7.95 17.19
N ALA A 129 -0.16 7.95 18.19
CA ALA A 129 -0.59 6.72 18.87
C ALA A 129 -1.32 5.77 17.90
N ARG A 130 -1.04 4.46 17.97
CA ARG A 130 -1.74 3.44 17.19
C ARG A 130 -3.20 3.32 17.66
N LEU A 131 -4.13 3.40 16.73
CA LEU A 131 -5.58 3.35 16.95
C LEU A 131 -6.10 1.91 16.90
N HIS A 132 -5.75 1.21 15.83
CA HIS A 132 -6.21 -0.14 15.57
C HIS A 132 -5.19 -0.90 14.73
N GLU A 133 -5.22 -2.23 14.83
CA GLU A 133 -4.47 -3.14 13.99
C GLU A 133 -5.37 -4.36 13.70
N ALA A 134 -5.37 -4.81 12.45
CA ALA A 134 -6.13 -5.97 12.00
C ALA A 134 -5.23 -6.85 11.12
N THR A 135 -5.39 -8.16 11.24
CA THR A 135 -4.66 -9.16 10.44
C THR A 135 -5.58 -9.74 9.37
N PHE A 136 -5.05 -10.04 8.19
CA PHE A 136 -5.81 -10.66 7.10
C PHE A 136 -4.93 -11.61 6.27
N SER A 137 -5.57 -12.47 5.48
CA SER A 137 -4.88 -13.35 4.55
C SER A 137 -4.75 -12.66 3.19
N CYS A 138 -3.56 -12.67 2.59
CA CYS A 138 -3.39 -12.17 1.23
C CYS A 138 -3.94 -13.12 0.13
N ALA A 139 -4.68 -14.18 0.50
CA ALA A 139 -5.28 -15.11 -0.47
C ALA A 139 -6.35 -14.46 -1.36
N ASN A 140 -7.10 -13.47 -0.85
CA ASN A 140 -8.00 -12.63 -1.64
C ASN A 140 -7.89 -11.17 -1.17
N ILE A 141 -6.73 -10.57 -1.48
CA ILE A 141 -6.33 -9.26 -0.97
C ILE A 141 -7.39 -8.18 -1.23
N GLU A 142 -8.00 -8.12 -2.41
CA GLU A 142 -8.96 -7.06 -2.74
C GLU A 142 -10.23 -7.11 -1.87
N THR A 143 -10.72 -8.31 -1.57
CA THR A 143 -11.96 -8.48 -0.81
C THR A 143 -11.70 -8.32 0.68
N GLU A 144 -10.69 -9.01 1.20
CA GLU A 144 -10.37 -8.99 2.64
C GLU A 144 -9.89 -7.60 3.09
N LEU A 145 -9.02 -6.95 2.31
CA LEU A 145 -8.53 -5.61 2.61
C LEU A 145 -9.68 -4.60 2.67
N ARG A 146 -10.61 -4.67 1.70
CA ARG A 146 -11.78 -3.79 1.65
C ARG A 146 -12.67 -3.96 2.88
N GLU A 147 -12.95 -5.20 3.28
CA GLU A 147 -13.79 -5.47 4.46
C GLU A 147 -13.16 -4.93 5.75
N VAL A 148 -11.84 -5.10 5.91
CA VAL A 148 -11.09 -4.61 7.07
C VAL A 148 -11.14 -3.07 7.12
N ILE A 149 -10.88 -2.40 6.00
CA ILE A 149 -10.93 -0.93 5.89
C ILE A 149 -12.34 -0.41 6.17
N GLN A 150 -13.37 -1.02 5.57
CA GLN A 150 -14.77 -0.62 5.78
C GLN A 150 -15.19 -0.75 7.24
N ARG A 151 -14.80 -1.84 7.90
CA ARG A 151 -15.07 -2.05 9.33
C ARG A 151 -14.44 -0.98 10.20
N PHE A 152 -13.20 -0.60 9.92
CA PHE A 152 -12.52 0.47 10.62
C PHE A 152 -13.21 1.82 10.38
N ASN A 153 -13.48 2.17 9.11
CA ASN A 153 -14.11 3.43 8.71
C ASN A 153 -15.51 3.60 9.35
N ALA A 154 -16.30 2.54 9.42
CA ALA A 154 -17.64 2.54 10.00
C ALA A 154 -17.66 2.72 11.53
N SER A 155 -16.53 2.52 12.23
CA SER A 155 -16.46 2.56 13.69
C SER A 155 -15.72 3.80 14.19
N GLU A 156 -16.46 4.80 14.65
CA GLU A 156 -15.87 5.98 15.31
C GLU A 156 -15.05 5.60 16.55
N ALA A 157 -15.48 4.58 17.30
CA ALA A 157 -14.73 4.08 18.44
C ALA A 157 -13.33 3.56 18.04
N LEU A 158 -13.21 2.84 16.92
CA LEU A 158 -11.90 2.40 16.41
C LEU A 158 -11.06 3.57 15.88
N ARG A 159 -11.71 4.61 15.34
CA ARG A 159 -11.04 5.83 14.84
C ARG A 159 -10.66 6.82 15.93
N THR A 160 -11.17 6.67 17.16
CA THR A 160 -10.96 7.63 18.25
C THR A 160 -9.70 7.28 19.04
N CYS A 161 -8.76 8.22 19.10
CA CYS A 161 -7.53 8.07 19.86
C CYS A 161 -7.81 8.07 21.37
N THR A 162 -7.44 6.97 22.04
CA THR A 162 -7.57 6.84 23.50
C THR A 162 -6.57 7.70 24.28
N THR A 163 -5.52 8.20 23.62
CA THR A 163 -4.49 9.05 24.24
C THR A 163 -4.84 10.54 24.21
N CYS A 164 -5.35 11.06 23.10
CA CYS A 164 -5.61 12.50 22.95
C CYS A 164 -7.05 12.86 22.57
N GLY A 165 -7.93 11.88 22.35
CA GLY A 165 -9.33 12.09 21.97
C GLY A 165 -9.56 12.51 20.51
N ALA A 166 -8.51 12.70 19.71
CA ALA A 166 -8.66 13.01 18.29
C ALA A 166 -9.30 11.83 17.53
N VAL A 167 -10.19 12.12 16.60
CA VAL A 167 -10.85 11.13 15.74
C VAL A 167 -10.20 11.16 14.36
N LEU A 168 -9.67 10.02 13.90
CA LEU A 168 -9.11 9.91 12.55
C LEU A 168 -10.24 10.06 11.49
N PRO A 169 -10.10 10.96 10.52
CA PRO A 169 -11.10 11.13 9.47
C PRO A 169 -11.13 9.92 8.53
N VAL A 170 -12.28 9.70 7.89
CA VAL A 170 -12.41 8.71 6.82
C VAL A 170 -11.92 9.35 5.51
N PRO A 171 -10.96 8.72 4.78
CA PRO A 171 -10.48 9.29 3.51
C PRO A 171 -11.60 9.40 2.47
N ALA A 172 -11.58 10.47 1.68
CA ALA A 172 -12.56 10.65 0.61
C ALA A 172 -12.33 9.59 -0.50
N GLY A 173 -13.32 8.73 -0.73
CA GLY A 173 -13.26 7.66 -1.73
C GLY A 173 -12.74 6.31 -1.23
N ALA A 174 -12.53 6.15 0.09
CA ALA A 174 -12.23 4.87 0.74
C ALA A 174 -13.47 3.98 0.95
#